data_AF-A0A944TNS9-F1
#
_entry.id   AF-A0A944TNS9-F1
#
_cell.length_a   1.000
_cell.length_b   1.000
_cell.length_c   1.000
_cell.angle_alpha   90.00
_cell.angle_beta   90.00
_cell.angle_gamma   90.00
#
_symmetry.space_group_name_H-M   'P 1'
#
loop_
_entity.id
_entity.type
_entity.pdbx_description
1 polymer ?
#
loop_
_entity_poly.entity_id
_entity_poly.type
_entity_poly.pdbx_seq_one_letter_code
_entity_poly.pdbx_strand_id
1 'polypeptide(L)'
;MSTIMTHAFMGGVAAKLLPPKYQTKYFWWLALLCPIVPDLDVIAFKFVSYAHPMGHRGFTHSFVFAFLLAAIISLCAYRHFKIFSKDWWKITGFFFVITASHGIFDALTNGGMGVAFFSPFDNTRYFLPWRPLLVSPIGIRNFLSGWGVDVILNELLVIVVPLFLIRNIIRARRFYIVRPWTLVRSIAFFLIYFTSLTILDSVSPGRVLNHHYPNFTHTIPKLLKFLDPASRAESLPVKNLEINFNKLSQLSLFDNKLTPSKLPWSSSFFPRWYGGIAGRWRDGTAHLVLRSVWGFGTLSESKTKALLLTSQKGLKFNKNFLWELSPTEKYDLAIGDYSYKATRAFAIDGHNSPHFLAFWRGYCNGIAAASIQLEEPFRSVKVLNPDGHEILFHPTDIKGLLAAAYFFPENYKIVGKDCKKEGCLLNPATLTLALLNKLGIDQQSFLIEIHPGRRTQLFPISSARIRVPQAPYDPPADMLVVNSDDFSLVDIEIELELASTLLDYKSMDLPTEDASTYQKVGVVPVGKSYPGTLILDSRGNIVGGFWRGRMDFPDFAVMPSGAPKRQGDSLIGFPSLSYSVINSLYQKSISTSKEQPVLQLQR
;
A
#
# COMPACT_ATOMS: atom_id res chain seq x y z
N MET A 1 11.14 -1.57 12.60
CA MET A 1 12.58 -1.26 12.65
C MET A 1 13.02 -0.62 11.36
N SER A 2 14.11 0.14 11.35
CA SER A 2 14.89 0.35 10.13
C SER A 2 15.59 -0.96 9.76
N THR A 3 16.10 -1.09 8.53
CA THR A 3 16.69 -2.37 8.10
C THR A 3 18.00 -2.68 8.82
N ILE A 4 18.26 -3.98 8.97
CA ILE A 4 19.53 -4.53 9.45
C ILE A 4 20.71 -3.97 8.64
N MET A 5 20.51 -3.74 7.34
CA MET A 5 21.53 -3.17 6.46
C MET A 5 21.88 -1.73 6.82
N THR A 6 20.89 -0.90 7.17
CA THR A 6 21.11 0.49 7.58
C THR A 6 21.83 0.58 8.93
N HIS A 7 21.45 -0.27 9.87
CA HIS A 7 22.15 -0.39 11.16
C HIS A 7 23.62 -0.79 10.98
N ALA A 8 23.88 -1.81 10.15
CA ALA A 8 25.25 -2.23 9.81
C ALA A 8 26.04 -1.12 9.10
N PHE A 9 25.40 -0.39 8.18
CA PHE A 9 26.02 0.70 7.44
C PHE A 9 26.48 1.84 8.36
N MET A 10 25.64 2.23 9.34
CA MET A 10 25.99 3.26 10.32
C MET A 10 27.25 2.87 11.13
N GLY A 11 27.30 1.63 11.59
CA GLY A 11 28.48 1.08 12.26
C GLY A 11 29.74 1.12 11.38
N GLY A 12 29.62 0.71 10.12
CA GLY A 12 30.72 0.73 9.15
C GLY A 12 31.22 2.13 8.79
N VAL A 13 30.32 3.11 8.66
CA VAL A 13 30.68 4.51 8.42
C VAL A 13 31.38 5.11 9.63
N ALA A 14 30.83 4.92 10.83
CA ALA A 14 31.42 5.40 12.07
C ALA A 14 32.81 4.77 12.32
N ALA A 15 32.98 3.49 12.01
CA ALA A 15 34.26 2.78 12.17
C ALA A 15 35.41 3.41 11.37
N LYS A 16 35.12 4.03 10.21
CA LYS A 16 36.14 4.75 9.42
C LYS A 16 36.65 6.03 10.09
N LEU A 17 35.97 6.53 11.14
CA LEU A 17 36.38 7.72 11.88
C LEU A 17 37.40 7.40 12.98
N LEU A 18 37.52 6.13 13.39
CA LEU A 18 38.44 5.69 14.43
C LEU A 18 39.87 5.48 13.90
N PRO A 19 40.90 5.99 14.62
CA PRO A 19 42.30 5.76 14.28
C PRO A 19 42.71 4.28 14.21
N PRO A 20 43.73 3.92 13.41
CA PRO A 20 44.21 2.54 13.29
C PRO A 20 44.55 1.85 14.62
N LYS A 21 45.02 2.61 15.63
CA LYS A 21 45.33 2.07 16.96
C LYS A 21 44.14 1.43 17.69
N TYR A 22 42.90 1.68 17.25
CA TYR A 22 41.68 1.07 17.81
C TYR A 22 41.12 -0.07 16.92
N GLN A 23 41.74 -0.35 15.77
CA GLN A 23 41.23 -1.32 14.79
C GLN A 23 41.88 -2.69 15.00
N THR A 24 41.40 -3.44 16.01
CA THR A 24 41.82 -4.83 16.25
C THR A 24 41.37 -5.77 15.12
N LYS A 25 41.85 -7.02 15.10
CA LYS A 25 41.44 -8.04 14.11
C LYS A 25 39.93 -8.28 14.03
N TYR A 26 39.18 -7.99 15.10
CA TYR A 26 37.73 -8.18 15.16
C TYR A 26 36.94 -6.88 15.02
N PHE A 27 37.62 -5.72 14.95
CA PHE A 27 36.98 -4.41 15.00
C PHE A 27 35.90 -4.22 13.95
N TRP A 28 36.17 -4.58 12.69
CA TRP A 28 35.22 -4.40 11.59
C TRP A 28 33.97 -5.26 11.77
N TRP A 29 34.13 -6.51 12.23
CA TRP A 29 33.00 -7.38 12.53
C TRP A 29 32.17 -6.83 13.68
N LEU A 30 32.83 -6.42 14.77
CA LEU A 30 32.15 -5.82 15.93
C LEU A 30 31.42 -4.53 15.54
N ALA A 31 32.03 -3.66 14.74
CA ALA A 31 31.42 -2.40 14.33
C ALA A 31 30.18 -2.61 13.42
N LEU A 32 30.19 -3.62 12.55
CA LEU A 32 29.04 -3.94 11.69
C LEU A 32 27.91 -4.66 12.45
N LEU A 33 28.26 -5.57 13.38
CA LEU A 33 27.28 -6.43 14.05
C LEU A 33 26.69 -5.80 15.31
N CYS A 34 27.45 -5.01 16.05
CA CYS A 34 26.99 -4.38 17.29
C CYS A 34 25.68 -3.58 17.16
N PRO A 35 25.47 -2.74 16.12
CA PRO A 35 24.21 -2.04 15.93
C PRO A 35 23.06 -2.94 15.47
N ILE A 36 23.30 -4.21 15.13
CA ILE A 36 22.25 -5.18 14.76
C ILE A 36 21.72 -5.93 16.00
N VAL A 37 22.56 -6.10 17.03
CA VAL A 37 22.24 -6.90 18.22
C VAL A 37 20.89 -6.59 18.87
N PRO A 38 20.43 -5.32 18.98
CA PRO A 38 19.12 -5.02 19.56
C PRO A 38 17.94 -5.77 18.92
N ASP A 39 17.96 -5.94 17.59
CA ASP A 39 16.90 -6.62 16.81
C ASP A 39 16.90 -8.15 16.96
N LEU A 40 17.90 -8.74 17.63
CA LEU A 40 17.87 -10.18 17.91
C LEU A 40 16.74 -10.57 18.87
N ASP A 41 16.13 -9.59 19.54
CA ASP A 41 14.91 -9.76 20.35
C ASP A 41 13.69 -10.24 19.53
N VAL A 42 13.69 -10.09 18.20
CA VAL A 42 12.66 -10.61 17.30
C VAL A 42 12.56 -12.14 17.38
N ILE A 43 13.65 -12.83 17.76
CA ILE A 43 13.64 -14.29 18.00
C ILE A 43 12.72 -14.63 19.19
N ALA A 44 12.64 -13.74 20.18
CA ALA A 44 11.83 -13.91 21.37
C ALA A 44 10.33 -13.62 21.12
N PHE A 45 9.93 -13.14 19.94
CA PHE A 45 8.50 -12.92 19.62
C PHE A 45 7.62 -14.16 19.74
N LYS A 46 8.19 -15.36 19.66
CA LYS A 46 7.45 -16.60 19.90
C LYS A 46 6.96 -16.74 21.34
N PHE A 47 7.57 -16.03 22.28
CA PHE A 47 7.36 -16.22 23.72
C PHE A 47 7.07 -14.92 24.48
N VAL A 48 7.37 -13.75 23.90
CA VAL A 48 7.19 -12.44 24.52
C VAL A 48 6.38 -11.55 23.59
N SER A 49 5.27 -11.01 24.10
CA SER A 49 4.41 -10.12 23.32
C SER A 49 5.14 -8.83 22.94
N TYR A 50 4.80 -8.25 21.79
CA TYR A 50 5.50 -7.06 21.29
C TYR A 50 5.47 -5.89 22.30
N ALA A 51 4.35 -5.69 22.98
CA ALA A 51 4.15 -4.60 23.95
C ALA A 51 4.91 -4.76 25.27
N HIS A 52 5.32 -5.99 25.62
CA HIS A 52 6.01 -6.28 26.88
C HIS A 52 7.31 -5.47 27.02
N PRO A 53 7.78 -5.12 28.24
CA PRO A 53 9.06 -4.42 28.46
C PRO A 53 10.29 -5.09 27.84
N MET A 54 10.28 -6.42 27.77
CA MET A 54 11.31 -7.24 27.09
C MET A 54 10.94 -7.59 25.64
N GLY A 55 9.78 -7.16 25.16
CA GLY A 55 9.37 -7.31 23.77
C GLY A 55 10.15 -6.37 22.86
N HIS A 56 10.08 -6.60 21.55
CA HIS A 56 10.82 -5.83 20.55
C HIS A 56 10.64 -4.31 20.73
N ARG A 57 11.72 -3.52 20.56
CA ARG A 57 11.83 -2.09 20.90
C ARG A 57 11.74 -1.73 22.39
N GLY A 58 11.81 -2.73 23.27
CA GLY A 58 11.85 -2.59 24.72
C GLY A 58 13.29 -2.45 25.24
N PHE A 59 13.65 -3.20 26.27
CA PHE A 59 14.95 -3.10 26.96
C PHE A 59 16.19 -3.16 26.05
N THR A 60 16.21 -4.04 25.04
CA THR A 60 17.32 -4.20 24.07
C THR A 60 17.60 -2.96 23.24
N HIS A 61 16.63 -2.05 23.11
CA HIS A 61 16.74 -0.82 22.33
C HIS A 61 17.02 0.42 23.22
N SER A 62 17.21 0.21 24.53
CA SER A 62 17.48 1.26 25.51
C SER A 62 18.93 1.74 25.49
N PHE A 63 19.18 2.94 26.04
CA PHE A 63 20.55 3.42 26.25
C PHE A 63 21.29 2.58 27.30
N VAL A 64 20.59 2.00 28.27
CA VAL A 64 21.19 1.11 29.27
C VAL A 64 21.74 -0.13 28.60
N PHE A 65 20.96 -0.79 27.73
CA PHE A 65 21.44 -1.96 26.98
C PHE A 65 22.61 -1.61 26.06
N ALA A 66 22.51 -0.48 25.34
CA ALA A 66 23.61 0.00 24.49
C ALA A 66 24.92 0.17 25.27
N PHE A 67 24.85 0.71 26.49
CA PHE A 67 26.02 0.90 27.34
C PHE A 67 26.58 -0.44 27.85
N LEU A 68 25.71 -1.34 28.30
CA LEU A 68 26.11 -2.68 28.77
C LEU A 68 26.80 -3.47 27.65
N LEU A 69 26.23 -3.48 26.44
CA LEU A 69 26.83 -4.15 25.29
C LEU A 69 28.19 -3.54 24.94
N ALA A 70 28.30 -2.21 24.94
CA ALA A 70 29.56 -1.52 24.67
C ALA A 70 30.65 -1.81 25.72
N ALA A 71 30.28 -1.86 27.00
CA ALA A 71 31.19 -2.22 28.08
C ALA A 71 31.66 -3.68 27.95
N ILE A 72 30.76 -4.61 27.64
CA ILE A 72 31.09 -6.02 27.39
C ILE A 72 32.06 -6.16 26.22
N ILE A 73 31.79 -5.51 25.09
CA ILE A 73 32.68 -5.53 23.92
C ILE A 73 34.07 -4.98 24.29
N SER A 74 34.11 -3.89 25.06
CA SER A 74 35.37 -3.25 25.48
C SER A 74 36.17 -4.14 26.43
N LEU A 75 35.49 -4.83 27.36
CA LEU A 75 36.11 -5.77 28.29
C LEU A 75 36.61 -7.06 27.59
N CYS A 76 35.90 -7.55 26.57
CA CYS A 76 36.24 -8.81 25.91
C CYS A 76 37.23 -8.63 24.75
N ALA A 77 37.00 -7.66 23.87
CA ALA A 77 37.75 -7.48 22.63
C ALA A 77 38.91 -6.45 22.74
N TYR A 78 38.93 -5.63 23.80
CA TYR A 78 39.89 -4.54 23.98
C TYR A 78 40.66 -4.63 25.31
N ARG A 79 40.97 -5.87 25.74
CA ARG A 79 41.68 -6.19 27.00
C ARG A 79 43.05 -5.55 27.18
N HIS A 80 43.68 -5.12 26.08
CA HIS A 80 44.99 -4.45 26.09
C HIS A 80 44.91 -3.00 26.58
N PHE A 81 43.72 -2.37 26.58
CA PHE A 81 43.52 -1.09 27.24
C PHE A 81 43.21 -1.31 28.72
N LYS A 82 43.93 -0.61 29.60
CA LYS A 82 43.64 -0.59 31.03
C LYS A 82 42.19 -0.12 31.25
N ILE A 83 41.42 -0.85 32.06
CA ILE A 83 40.04 -0.51 32.41
C ILE A 83 40.01 0.91 32.99
N PHE A 84 39.00 1.69 32.59
CA PHE A 84 38.84 3.13 32.94
C PHE A 84 39.93 4.08 32.41
N SER A 85 40.85 3.62 31.57
CA SER A 85 41.75 4.52 30.84
C SER A 85 40.99 5.37 29.82
N LYS A 86 41.62 6.46 29.37
CA LYS A 86 41.09 7.32 28.30
C LYS A 86 40.77 6.53 27.02
N ASP A 87 41.59 5.52 26.69
CA ASP A 87 41.38 4.70 25.49
C ASP A 87 40.25 3.67 25.69
N TRP A 88 40.08 3.14 26.90
CA TRP A 88 38.94 2.28 27.26
C TRP A 88 37.59 3.01 27.16
N TRP A 89 37.53 4.25 27.67
CA TRP A 89 36.32 5.07 27.55
C TRP A 89 36.02 5.50 26.11
N LYS A 90 37.05 5.73 25.28
CA LYS A 90 36.85 6.05 23.86
C LYS A 90 36.24 4.89 23.08
N ILE A 91 36.71 3.66 23.32
CA ILE A 91 36.16 2.50 22.60
C ILE A 91 34.76 2.13 23.13
N THR A 92 34.54 2.23 24.45
CA THR A 92 33.23 2.04 25.06
C THR A 92 32.24 3.08 24.53
N GLY A 93 32.62 4.36 24.48
CA GLY A 93 31.80 5.42 23.92
C GLY A 93 31.49 5.21 22.43
N PHE A 94 32.45 4.72 21.66
CA PHE A 94 32.23 4.39 20.25
C PHE A 94 31.17 3.29 20.08
N PHE A 95 31.33 2.15 20.77
CA PHE A 95 30.35 1.06 20.68
C PHE A 95 28.99 1.49 21.23
N PHE A 96 28.95 2.28 22.29
CA PHE A 96 27.72 2.84 22.84
C PHE A 96 26.99 3.69 21.79
N VAL A 97 27.68 4.60 21.12
CA VAL A 97 27.06 5.48 20.11
C VAL A 97 26.49 4.70 18.94
N ILE A 98 27.23 3.73 18.40
CA ILE A 98 26.73 2.95 17.25
C ILE A 98 25.56 2.05 17.67
N THR A 99 25.57 1.46 18.87
CA THR A 99 24.43 0.68 19.36
C THR A 99 23.24 1.57 19.68
N ALA A 100 23.43 2.71 20.35
CA ALA A 100 22.36 3.66 20.65
C ALA A 100 21.72 4.24 19.39
N SER A 101 22.48 4.37 18.29
CA SER A 101 21.95 4.81 17.00
C SER A 101 20.85 3.89 16.47
N HIS A 102 20.84 2.62 16.86
CA HIS A 102 19.80 1.67 16.53
C HIS A 102 18.43 2.16 17.01
N GLY A 103 18.29 2.39 18.33
CA GLY A 103 17.04 2.86 18.93
C GLY A 103 16.62 4.23 18.38
N ILE A 104 17.59 5.09 18.06
CA ILE A 104 17.34 6.41 17.44
C ILE A 104 16.74 6.25 16.04
N PHE A 105 17.33 5.42 15.16
CA PHE A 105 16.79 5.17 13.83
C PHE A 105 15.42 4.50 13.89
N ASP A 106 15.23 3.58 14.83
CA ASP A 106 13.95 2.95 15.05
C ASP A 106 12.87 3.93 15.50
N ALA A 107 13.22 4.92 16.32
CA ALA A 107 12.33 6.02 16.71
C ALA A 107 12.06 7.04 15.59
N LEU A 108 12.87 7.07 14.51
CA LEU A 108 12.62 7.84 13.28
C LEU A 108 11.70 7.09 12.29
N THR A 109 11.32 5.84 12.57
CA THR A 109 10.39 5.10 11.71
C THR A 109 8.95 5.56 11.88
N ASN A 110 8.16 5.46 10.81
CA ASN A 110 6.76 5.87 10.76
C ASN A 110 5.75 4.75 11.10
N GLY A 111 6.21 3.64 11.71
CA GLY A 111 5.33 2.54 12.09
C GLY A 111 5.89 1.66 13.21
N GLY A 112 5.07 0.72 13.67
CA GLY A 112 5.34 -0.09 14.86
C GLY A 112 5.07 0.66 16.17
N MET A 113 5.67 0.22 17.28
CA MET A 113 5.68 0.97 18.54
C MET A 113 6.93 1.83 18.67
N GLY A 114 6.91 2.86 19.52
CA GLY A 114 8.11 3.63 19.85
C GLY A 114 9.17 2.79 20.58
N VAL A 115 10.30 3.43 20.89
CA VAL A 115 11.44 2.82 21.56
C VAL A 115 11.48 3.20 23.04
N ALA A 116 11.68 2.21 23.91
CA ALA A 116 11.84 2.41 25.35
C ALA A 116 13.27 2.83 25.73
N PHE A 117 13.66 4.06 25.38
CA PHE A 117 15.04 4.56 25.56
C PHE A 117 15.56 4.45 27.00
N PHE A 118 14.68 4.61 27.98
CA PHE A 118 15.01 4.67 29.42
C PHE A 118 14.70 3.37 30.17
N SER A 119 14.36 2.30 29.47
CA SER A 119 14.20 0.98 30.06
C SER A 119 15.51 0.55 30.75
N PRO A 120 15.47 -0.08 31.93
CA PRO A 120 14.31 -0.65 32.62
C PRO A 120 13.61 0.31 33.60
N PHE A 121 14.06 1.56 33.71
CA PHE A 121 13.52 2.52 34.68
C PHE A 121 12.18 3.10 34.23
N ASP A 122 12.03 3.33 32.92
CA ASP A 122 10.79 3.75 32.28
C ASP A 122 10.61 3.00 30.96
N ASN A 123 9.46 2.32 30.82
CA ASN A 123 9.11 1.53 29.66
C ASN A 123 8.27 2.31 28.63
N THR A 124 8.10 3.62 28.83
CA THR A 124 7.45 4.52 27.87
C THR A 124 8.16 4.45 26.52
N ARG A 125 7.36 4.26 25.46
CA ARG A 125 7.85 4.04 24.10
C ARG A 125 7.81 5.34 23.31
N TYR A 126 8.98 5.89 23.03
CA TYR A 126 9.13 7.18 22.37
C TYR A 126 9.37 6.99 20.87
N PHE A 127 8.69 7.81 20.10
CA PHE A 127 9.14 8.12 18.75
C PHE A 127 9.72 9.52 18.73
N LEU A 128 10.59 9.80 17.77
CA LEU A 128 11.03 11.15 17.51
C LEU A 128 9.92 11.97 16.82
N PRO A 129 9.91 13.31 16.99
CA PRO A 129 8.90 14.17 16.38
C PRO A 129 8.91 14.12 14.84
N TRP A 130 10.09 13.93 14.25
CA TRP A 130 10.28 13.79 12.81
C TRP A 130 10.56 12.33 12.46
N ARG A 131 9.75 11.73 11.56
CA ARG A 131 9.80 10.29 11.25
C ARG A 131 9.85 10.02 9.74
N PRO A 132 10.98 10.34 9.08
CA PRO A 132 11.10 10.23 7.63
C PRO A 132 11.29 8.78 7.15
N LEU A 133 11.53 7.83 8.06
CA LEU A 133 11.87 6.46 7.70
C LEU A 133 10.63 5.58 7.57
N LEU A 134 10.52 4.85 6.47
CA LEU A 134 9.50 3.82 6.31
C LEU A 134 9.81 2.64 7.23
N VAL A 135 8.79 2.11 7.89
CA VAL A 135 8.96 0.93 8.75
C VAL A 135 9.26 -0.33 7.91
N SER A 136 10.38 -0.99 8.21
CA SER A 136 10.71 -2.28 7.61
C SER A 136 9.74 -3.37 8.09
N PRO A 137 9.19 -4.18 7.19
CA PRO A 137 8.26 -5.24 7.55
C PRO A 137 8.99 -6.38 8.27
N ILE A 138 8.32 -6.98 9.27
CA ILE A 138 8.83 -8.17 9.96
C ILE A 138 8.61 -9.39 9.04
N GLY A 139 9.67 -10.17 8.84
CA GLY A 139 9.64 -11.42 8.07
C GLY A 139 10.13 -11.30 6.62
N ILE A 140 10.91 -12.30 6.17
CA ILE A 140 11.63 -12.25 4.89
C ILE A 140 10.71 -12.17 3.66
N ARG A 141 9.52 -12.78 3.72
CA ARG A 141 8.54 -12.75 2.60
C ARG A 141 7.99 -11.34 2.36
N ASN A 142 7.68 -10.61 3.43
CA ASN A 142 7.20 -9.23 3.33
C ASN A 142 8.35 -8.27 2.98
N PHE A 143 9.58 -8.57 3.42
CA PHE A 143 10.77 -7.80 3.06
C PHE A 143 11.16 -7.93 1.59
N LEU A 144 10.94 -9.10 0.96
CA LEU A 144 11.20 -9.30 -0.48
C LEU A 144 10.04 -8.83 -1.38
N SER A 145 9.10 -8.04 -0.84
CA SER A 145 7.99 -7.45 -1.59
C SER A 145 8.31 -6.04 -2.10
N GLY A 146 7.41 -5.43 -2.86
CA GLY A 146 7.54 -4.03 -3.30
C GLY A 146 7.72 -3.04 -2.14
N TRP A 147 7.10 -3.30 -0.98
CA TRP A 147 7.27 -2.46 0.21
C TRP A 147 8.70 -2.50 0.75
N GLY A 148 9.38 -3.64 0.71
CA GLY A 148 10.78 -3.73 1.13
C GLY A 148 11.72 -2.95 0.22
N VAL A 149 11.40 -2.86 -1.08
CA VAL A 149 12.13 -2.00 -2.02
C VAL A 149 11.98 -0.53 -1.66
N ASP A 150 10.76 -0.09 -1.33
CA ASP A 150 10.49 1.29 -0.89
C ASP A 150 11.25 1.63 0.40
N VAL A 151 11.29 0.71 1.36
CA VAL A 151 12.05 0.86 2.60
C VAL A 151 13.54 1.04 2.30
N ILE A 152 14.12 0.18 1.44
CA ILE A 152 15.54 0.28 1.06
C ILE A 152 15.82 1.63 0.37
N LEU A 153 14.98 2.07 -0.56
CA LEU A 153 15.16 3.35 -1.27
C LEU A 153 15.03 4.55 -0.32
N ASN A 154 14.06 4.52 0.59
CA ASN A 154 13.87 5.57 1.58
C ASN A 154 15.07 5.67 2.54
N GLU A 155 15.54 4.54 3.09
CA GLU A 155 16.72 4.53 3.95
C GLU A 155 18.00 4.94 3.20
N LEU A 156 18.13 4.55 1.93
CA LEU A 156 19.23 4.96 1.08
C LEU A 156 19.32 6.48 0.97
N LEU A 157 18.18 7.15 0.74
CA LEU A 157 18.11 8.59 0.55
C LEU A 157 18.22 9.38 1.87
N VAL A 158 17.56 8.92 2.92
CA VAL A 158 17.45 9.67 4.20
C VAL A 158 18.65 9.44 5.10
N ILE A 159 19.26 8.24 5.07
CA ILE A 159 20.35 7.87 5.98
C ILE A 159 21.65 7.64 5.22
N VAL A 160 21.65 6.68 4.28
CA VAL A 160 22.90 6.17 3.69
C VAL A 160 23.64 7.26 2.93
N VAL A 161 22.96 8.00 2.06
CA VAL A 161 23.54 9.08 1.26
C VAL A 161 24.05 10.23 2.14
N PRO A 162 23.26 10.81 3.06
CA PRO A 162 23.75 11.86 3.97
C PRO A 162 24.94 11.42 4.83
N LEU A 163 24.91 10.24 5.44
CA LEU A 163 26.02 9.73 6.24
C LEU A 163 27.29 9.53 5.40
N PHE A 164 27.14 9.05 4.17
CA PHE A 164 28.26 8.91 3.25
C PHE A 164 28.87 10.27 2.86
N LEU A 165 28.02 11.28 2.58
CA LEU A 165 28.45 12.65 2.29
C LEU A 165 29.19 13.27 3.49
N ILE A 166 28.61 13.19 4.68
CA ILE A 166 29.22 13.68 5.93
C ILE A 166 30.59 13.04 6.14
N ARG A 167 30.70 11.72 5.96
CA ARG A 167 31.97 10.99 6.06
C ARG A 167 33.01 11.54 5.08
N ASN A 168 32.62 11.78 3.82
CA ASN A 168 33.56 12.30 2.82
C ASN A 168 33.99 13.75 3.12
N ILE A 169 33.09 14.60 3.64
CA ILE A 169 33.41 15.96 4.09
C ILE A 169 34.42 15.92 5.24
N ILE A 170 34.19 15.09 6.26
CA ILE A 170 35.11 14.93 7.40
C ILE A 170 36.49 14.44 6.91
N ARG A 171 36.51 13.53 5.94
CA ARG A 171 37.77 13.02 5.36
C ARG A 171 38.51 14.09 4.54
N ALA A 172 37.80 14.87 3.75
CA ALA A 172 38.37 15.97 2.95
C ALA A 172 39.00 17.06 3.85
N ARG A 173 38.39 17.36 5.00
CA ARG A 173 38.95 18.31 5.98
C ARG A 173 40.23 17.83 6.68
N ARG A 174 40.47 16.51 6.74
CA ARG A 174 41.67 15.92 7.35
C ARG A 174 42.87 15.80 6.39
N PHE A 175 42.66 15.95 5.09
CA PHE A 175 43.72 15.85 4.07
C PHE A 175 43.60 17.02 3.08
N TYR A 176 44.54 17.97 3.11
CA TYR A 176 44.60 19.14 2.22
C TYR A 176 44.76 18.81 0.71
N ILE A 177 44.82 17.52 0.35
CA ILE A 177 44.90 17.04 -1.04
C ILE A 177 43.67 16.17 -1.30
N VAL A 178 42.60 16.75 -1.83
CA VAL A 178 41.44 16.00 -2.31
C VAL A 178 41.81 15.37 -3.66
N ARG A 179 41.89 14.04 -3.74
CA ARG A 179 42.09 13.34 -5.03
C ARG A 179 40.89 13.61 -5.95
N PRO A 180 41.09 13.86 -7.26
CA PRO A 180 40.00 14.24 -8.18
C PRO A 180 38.83 13.25 -8.19
N TRP A 181 39.11 11.95 -8.04
CA TRP A 181 38.08 10.90 -7.98
C TRP A 181 37.18 10.95 -6.73
N THR A 182 37.65 11.46 -5.60
CA THR A 182 36.81 11.64 -4.40
C THR A 182 35.86 12.83 -4.53
N LEU A 183 36.28 13.87 -5.25
CA LEU A 183 35.44 15.02 -5.59
C LEU A 183 34.38 14.60 -6.61
N VAL A 184 34.76 13.88 -7.67
CA VAL A 184 33.84 13.37 -8.69
C VAL A 184 32.78 12.43 -8.10
N ARG A 185 33.14 11.51 -7.19
CA ARG A 185 32.14 10.64 -6.51
C ARG A 185 31.22 11.42 -5.59
N SER A 186 31.73 12.42 -4.88
CA SER A 186 30.90 13.28 -4.01
C SER A 186 29.97 14.15 -4.83
N ILE A 187 30.43 14.68 -5.96
CA ILE A 187 29.61 15.44 -6.93
C ILE A 187 28.56 14.54 -7.58
N ALA A 188 28.91 13.32 -8.00
CA ALA A 188 27.93 12.38 -8.57
C ALA A 188 26.85 12.00 -7.55
N PHE A 189 27.21 11.74 -6.30
CA PHE A 189 26.23 11.49 -5.23
C PHE A 189 25.44 12.75 -4.85
N PHE A 190 26.06 13.93 -4.87
CA PHE A 190 25.38 15.20 -4.63
C PHE A 190 24.41 15.54 -5.77
N LEU A 191 24.77 15.25 -7.02
CA LEU A 191 23.89 15.39 -8.19
C LEU A 191 22.76 14.37 -8.13
N ILE A 192 23.01 13.11 -7.75
CA ILE A 192 21.96 12.11 -7.51
C ILE A 192 21.05 12.55 -6.36
N TYR A 193 21.59 13.08 -5.27
CA TYR A 193 20.84 13.60 -4.13
C TYR A 193 20.00 14.82 -4.50
N PHE A 194 20.54 15.80 -5.23
CA PHE A 194 19.84 17.02 -5.65
C PHE A 194 18.83 16.76 -6.76
N THR A 195 19.14 15.89 -7.73
CA THR A 195 18.14 15.41 -8.71
C THR A 195 17.04 14.62 -8.01
N SER A 196 17.36 13.74 -7.05
CA SER A 196 16.36 13.03 -6.26
C SER A 196 15.52 13.96 -5.38
N LEU A 197 16.12 15.00 -4.79
CA LEU A 197 15.42 16.01 -3.99
C LEU A 197 14.55 16.94 -4.83
N THR A 198 15.02 17.40 -5.99
CA THR A 198 14.21 18.23 -6.91
C THR A 198 13.11 17.39 -7.57
N ILE A 199 13.34 16.10 -7.80
CA ILE A 199 12.30 15.14 -8.18
C ILE A 199 11.32 14.95 -7.01
N LEU A 200 11.77 14.86 -5.75
CA LEU A 200 10.91 14.75 -4.57
C LEU A 200 10.10 16.02 -4.27
N ASP A 201 10.64 17.22 -4.49
CA ASP A 201 9.95 18.50 -4.31
C ASP A 201 8.98 18.80 -5.47
N SER A 202 9.32 18.40 -6.70
CA SER A 202 8.39 18.48 -7.85
C SER A 202 7.28 17.42 -7.79
N VAL A 203 7.55 16.26 -7.19
CA VAL A 203 6.54 15.21 -6.89
C VAL A 203 5.76 15.53 -5.60
N SER A 204 6.29 16.36 -4.70
CA SER A 204 5.62 16.75 -3.45
C SER A 204 6.14 18.05 -2.81
N PRO A 205 5.61 19.23 -3.22
CA PRO A 205 5.94 20.47 -2.54
C PRO A 205 5.54 20.35 -1.05
N GLY A 206 6.52 20.45 -0.15
CA GLY A 206 6.31 20.52 1.30
C GLY A 206 6.42 19.21 2.11
N ARG A 207 6.87 18.08 1.54
CA ARG A 207 6.98 16.82 2.31
C ARG A 207 8.28 16.62 3.09
N VAL A 208 9.35 17.36 2.80
CA VAL A 208 10.65 17.12 3.46
C VAL A 208 10.81 17.92 4.76
N LEU A 209 10.04 19.00 4.97
CA LEU A 209 10.33 19.94 6.05
C LEU A 209 9.19 20.32 7.01
N ASN A 210 7.93 19.94 6.77
CA ASN A 210 6.85 20.34 7.69
C ASN A 210 5.84 19.22 7.91
N HIS A 211 6.08 18.39 8.91
CA HIS A 211 5.02 17.64 9.60
C HIS A 211 5.07 18.00 11.08
N HIS A 212 4.42 19.11 11.43
CA HIS A 212 3.84 19.28 12.75
C HIS A 212 2.52 18.52 12.73
N TYR A 213 2.50 17.31 13.29
CA TYR A 213 1.24 16.69 13.67
C TYR A 213 0.76 17.38 14.95
N PRO A 214 -0.42 18.01 14.98
CA PRO A 214 -0.95 18.49 16.24
C PRO A 214 -1.16 17.29 17.16
N ASN A 215 -0.62 17.39 18.38
CA ASN A 215 -0.94 16.46 19.46
C ASN A 215 -2.46 16.47 19.65
N PHE A 216 -3.14 15.41 19.22
CA PHE A 216 -4.54 15.16 19.61
C PHE A 216 -4.55 14.68 21.06
N THR A 217 -4.30 15.62 21.96
CA THR A 217 -4.60 15.54 23.39
C THR A 217 -5.81 16.42 23.63
N HIS A 218 -6.92 15.80 23.98
CA HIS A 218 -8.13 16.37 24.61
C HIS A 218 -8.77 17.60 23.94
N THR A 219 -9.90 17.40 23.27
CA THR A 219 -11.05 18.30 23.43
C THR A 219 -12.36 17.62 22.99
N ILE A 220 -13.02 17.02 23.98
CA ILE A 220 -14.39 16.48 23.95
C ILE A 220 -15.47 17.51 23.47
N PRO A 221 -15.34 18.85 23.60
CA PRO A 221 -16.41 19.79 23.22
C PRO A 221 -16.72 19.92 21.71
N LYS A 222 -15.91 19.34 20.80
CA LYS A 222 -16.09 19.50 19.34
C LYS A 222 -16.87 18.36 18.65
N LEU A 223 -17.20 17.28 19.36
CA LEU A 223 -17.62 16.02 18.73
C LEU A 223 -19.04 16.03 18.15
N LEU A 224 -19.97 16.80 18.72
CA LEU A 224 -21.37 16.88 18.27
C LEU A 224 -21.61 17.90 17.14
N LYS A 225 -20.70 18.87 16.94
CA LYS A 225 -20.86 19.93 15.92
C LYS A 225 -20.37 19.54 14.51
N PHE A 226 -19.81 18.34 14.34
CA PHE A 226 -19.15 17.89 13.10
C PHE A 226 -19.74 16.61 12.48
N LEU A 227 -21.05 16.36 12.61
CA LEU A 227 -21.71 15.51 11.60
C LEU A 227 -21.83 16.31 10.29
N ASP A 228 -20.69 16.39 9.60
CA ASP A 228 -20.62 16.79 8.21
C ASP A 228 -21.75 16.09 7.43
N PRO A 229 -22.60 16.83 6.70
CA PRO A 229 -23.65 16.22 5.88
C PRO A 229 -23.15 15.10 4.95
N ALA A 230 -21.88 15.14 4.52
CA ALA A 230 -21.26 14.08 3.70
C ALA A 230 -20.96 12.77 4.47
N SER A 231 -20.96 12.83 5.80
CA SER A 231 -20.76 11.70 6.70
C SER A 231 -22.05 11.28 7.39
N ARG A 232 -23.21 11.83 6.99
CA ARG A 232 -24.50 11.48 7.57
C ARG A 232 -25.01 10.14 7.05
N ALA A 233 -25.51 9.30 7.95
CA ALA A 233 -26.03 7.98 7.62
C ALA A 233 -27.23 8.04 6.66
N GLU A 234 -28.00 9.12 6.71
CA GLU A 234 -29.13 9.39 5.82
C GLU A 234 -28.73 9.51 4.34
N SER A 235 -27.44 9.73 4.06
CA SER A 235 -26.92 9.81 2.69
C SER A 235 -26.54 8.45 2.09
N LEU A 236 -26.66 7.36 2.87
CA LEU A 236 -26.30 6.01 2.45
C LEU A 236 -27.30 5.49 1.38
N PRO A 237 -26.84 5.04 0.20
CA PRO A 237 -27.67 4.42 -0.82
C PRO A 237 -28.00 2.97 -0.44
N VAL A 238 -28.91 2.83 0.53
CA VAL A 238 -29.49 1.57 1.03
C VAL A 238 -31.00 1.57 0.80
N LYS A 239 -31.62 0.38 0.72
CA LYS A 239 -33.06 0.28 0.43
C LYS A 239 -33.92 0.90 1.53
N ASN A 240 -33.67 0.49 2.77
CA ASN A 240 -34.33 1.00 3.98
C ASN A 240 -33.25 1.19 5.05
N LEU A 241 -32.95 2.43 5.40
CA LEU A 241 -31.96 2.72 6.41
C LEU A 241 -32.54 2.49 7.81
N GLU A 242 -32.01 1.48 8.52
CA GLU A 242 -32.24 1.29 9.95
C GLU A 242 -31.03 1.82 10.75
N ILE A 243 -31.30 2.67 11.73
CA ILE A 243 -30.28 3.32 12.55
C ILE A 243 -30.41 2.97 14.03
N ASN A 244 -31.50 2.32 14.44
CA ASN A 244 -31.76 1.96 15.81
C ASN A 244 -30.93 0.75 16.22
N PHE A 245 -30.08 0.93 17.23
CA PHE A 245 -29.18 -0.09 17.72
C PHE A 245 -29.91 -1.37 18.15
N ASN A 246 -31.03 -1.23 18.89
CA ASN A 246 -31.77 -2.39 19.39
C ASN A 246 -32.42 -3.19 18.26
N LYS A 247 -32.98 -2.52 17.26
CA LYS A 247 -33.53 -3.21 16.08
C LYS A 247 -32.44 -3.92 15.27
N LEU A 248 -31.29 -3.28 15.06
CA LEU A 248 -30.14 -3.90 14.38
C LEU A 248 -29.60 -5.12 15.15
N SER A 249 -29.62 -5.05 16.48
CA SER A 249 -29.28 -6.18 17.36
C SER A 249 -30.29 -7.33 17.26
N GLN A 250 -31.59 -7.04 17.18
CA GLN A 250 -32.64 -8.07 16.99
C GLN A 250 -32.51 -8.81 15.65
N LEU A 251 -31.96 -8.15 14.62
CA LEU A 251 -31.64 -8.78 13.33
C LEU A 251 -30.40 -9.69 13.40
N SER A 252 -29.78 -9.86 14.57
CA SER A 252 -28.57 -10.68 14.76
C SER A 252 -27.40 -10.27 13.87
N LEU A 253 -27.27 -8.96 13.56
CA LEU A 253 -26.21 -8.44 12.70
C LEU A 253 -24.89 -8.19 13.44
N PHE A 254 -24.95 -7.81 14.71
CA PHE A 254 -23.75 -7.68 15.56
C PHE A 254 -23.18 -9.05 15.93
N ASP A 255 -21.86 -9.10 16.14
CA ASP A 255 -21.05 -10.28 16.48
C ASP A 255 -21.03 -11.44 15.45
N ASN A 256 -21.93 -11.39 14.45
CA ASN A 256 -21.99 -12.33 13.34
C ASN A 256 -21.19 -11.85 12.11
N LYS A 257 -20.77 -12.79 11.27
CA LYS A 257 -20.07 -12.49 10.01
C LYS A 257 -21.08 -12.03 8.96
N LEU A 258 -20.98 -10.78 8.54
CA LEU A 258 -21.74 -10.18 7.45
C LEU A 258 -21.03 -10.47 6.12
N THR A 259 -21.76 -11.00 5.15
CA THR A 259 -21.23 -11.32 3.81
C THR A 259 -22.20 -10.86 2.73
N PRO A 260 -21.70 -10.36 1.60
CA PRO A 260 -22.55 -10.03 0.47
C PRO A 260 -23.08 -11.32 -0.19
N SER A 261 -24.21 -11.21 -0.91
CA SER A 261 -24.78 -12.32 -1.69
C SER A 261 -23.85 -12.78 -2.82
N LYS A 262 -23.06 -11.85 -3.35
CA LYS A 262 -22.00 -12.10 -4.32
C LYS A 262 -20.67 -11.63 -3.74
N LEU A 263 -19.73 -12.57 -3.61
CA LEU A 263 -18.38 -12.25 -3.15
C LEU A 263 -17.62 -11.47 -4.23
N PRO A 264 -16.89 -10.40 -3.84
CA PRO A 264 -15.97 -9.74 -4.76
C PRO A 264 -14.79 -10.66 -5.10
N TRP A 265 -14.16 -10.41 -6.23
CA TRP A 265 -12.93 -11.09 -6.63
C TRP A 265 -11.71 -10.16 -6.55
N SER A 266 -10.55 -10.74 -6.27
CA SER A 266 -9.27 -10.05 -6.15
C SER A 266 -8.56 -9.91 -7.49
N SER A 267 -7.72 -8.88 -7.59
CA SER A 267 -7.00 -8.55 -8.82
C SER A 267 -5.80 -7.65 -8.51
N SER A 268 -4.98 -7.40 -9.53
CA SER A 268 -4.12 -6.25 -9.59
C SER A 268 -4.95 -5.00 -9.88
N PHE A 269 -4.45 -3.85 -9.47
CA PHE A 269 -5.01 -2.54 -9.78
C PHE A 269 -4.43 -1.96 -11.09
N PHE A 270 -3.68 -2.74 -11.85
CA PHE A 270 -3.02 -2.31 -13.10
C PHE A 270 -2.21 -1.03 -12.90
N PRO A 271 -1.07 -1.12 -12.19
CA PRO A 271 -0.29 0.05 -11.83
C PRO A 271 0.17 0.81 -13.08
N ARG A 272 0.03 2.14 -13.08
CA ARG A 272 0.41 2.98 -14.24
C ARG A 272 1.90 2.89 -14.55
N TRP A 273 2.74 2.73 -13.53
CA TRP A 273 4.18 2.51 -13.69
C TRP A 273 4.54 1.12 -14.23
N TYR A 274 3.56 0.21 -14.36
CA TYR A 274 3.64 -1.02 -15.17
C TYR A 274 2.97 -0.86 -16.54
N GLY A 275 2.65 0.37 -16.96
CA GLY A 275 1.95 0.65 -18.21
C GLY A 275 0.43 0.66 -18.08
N GLY A 276 -0.12 0.43 -16.89
CA GLY A 276 -1.56 0.25 -16.71
C GLY A 276 -2.06 -0.91 -17.57
N ILE A 277 -3.13 -0.65 -18.33
CA ILE A 277 -3.68 -1.64 -19.27
C ILE A 277 -3.03 -1.62 -20.66
N ALA A 278 -2.07 -0.72 -20.90
CA ALA A 278 -1.14 -0.78 -22.05
C ALA A 278 0.15 -1.54 -21.71
N GLY A 279 0.30 -1.99 -20.47
CA GLY A 279 1.40 -2.85 -20.03
C GLY A 279 1.19 -4.30 -20.44
N ARG A 280 2.22 -4.90 -21.05
CA ARG A 280 2.26 -6.34 -21.34
C ARG A 280 2.57 -7.11 -20.07
N TRP A 281 1.54 -7.43 -19.30
CA TRP A 281 1.65 -8.00 -17.96
C TRP A 281 2.46 -9.33 -17.91
N ARG A 282 2.58 -10.06 -19.02
CA ARG A 282 3.42 -11.28 -19.16
C ARG A 282 4.92 -11.02 -19.31
N ASP A 283 5.37 -9.79 -19.59
CA ASP A 283 6.80 -9.46 -19.81
C ASP A 283 7.63 -9.49 -18.52
N GLY A 284 6.95 -9.54 -17.37
CA GLY A 284 7.55 -9.51 -16.04
C GLY A 284 7.93 -8.11 -15.56
N THR A 285 8.05 -7.98 -14.24
CA THR A 285 8.27 -6.70 -13.55
C THR A 285 9.45 -5.90 -14.12
N ALA A 286 10.60 -6.53 -14.38
CA ALA A 286 11.78 -5.82 -14.86
C ALA A 286 11.51 -5.09 -16.18
N HIS A 287 10.96 -5.78 -17.19
CA HIS A 287 10.65 -5.17 -18.49
C HIS A 287 9.61 -4.06 -18.38
N LEU A 288 8.57 -4.24 -17.55
CA LEU A 288 7.53 -3.23 -17.35
C LEU A 288 8.09 -1.96 -16.70
N VAL A 289 8.98 -2.09 -15.72
CA VAL A 289 9.66 -0.94 -15.11
C VAL A 289 10.53 -0.23 -16.13
N LEU A 290 11.33 -0.99 -16.89
CA LEU A 290 12.24 -0.45 -17.89
C LEU A 290 11.51 0.34 -18.98
N ARG A 291 10.32 -0.11 -19.40
CA ARG A 291 9.46 0.63 -20.33
C ARG A 291 8.92 1.94 -19.76
N SER A 292 8.71 2.02 -18.45
CA SER A 292 8.32 3.28 -17.82
C SER A 292 9.48 4.27 -17.69
N VAL A 293 10.72 3.77 -17.67
CA VAL A 293 11.92 4.61 -17.61
C VAL A 293 12.35 5.10 -18.99
N TRP A 294 12.32 4.24 -20.00
CA TRP A 294 12.83 4.54 -21.35
C TRP A 294 11.75 4.83 -22.38
N GLY A 295 10.49 4.71 -21.99
CA GLY A 295 9.34 4.86 -22.87
C GLY A 295 8.93 3.55 -23.54
N PHE A 296 7.68 3.56 -24.01
CA PHE A 296 7.01 2.48 -24.70
C PHE A 296 6.44 2.98 -26.02
N GLY A 297 6.75 2.25 -27.10
CA GLY A 297 6.26 2.52 -28.44
C GLY A 297 5.50 1.34 -29.02
N THR A 298 4.47 1.63 -29.81
CA THR A 298 3.71 0.64 -30.57
C THR A 298 4.39 0.36 -31.91
N LEU A 299 4.08 -0.79 -32.52
CA LEU A 299 4.55 -1.10 -33.87
C LEU A 299 3.93 -0.14 -34.90
N SER A 300 4.60 0.04 -36.05
CA SER A 300 3.98 0.69 -37.21
C SER A 300 2.88 -0.20 -37.77
N GLU A 301 1.92 0.40 -38.47
CA GLU A 301 0.83 -0.34 -39.12
C GLU A 301 1.37 -1.39 -40.10
N SER A 302 2.36 -1.03 -40.92
CA SER A 302 3.01 -1.94 -41.87
C SER A 302 3.65 -3.16 -41.18
N LYS A 303 4.36 -2.96 -40.07
CA LYS A 303 4.97 -4.03 -39.28
C LYS A 303 3.91 -4.90 -38.61
N THR A 304 2.82 -4.29 -38.15
CA THR A 304 1.70 -4.98 -37.50
C THR A 304 0.99 -5.90 -38.49
N LYS A 305 0.62 -5.39 -39.67
CA LYS A 305 0.01 -6.19 -40.73
C LYS A 305 0.91 -7.34 -41.17
N ALA A 306 2.21 -7.08 -41.33
CA ALA A 306 3.19 -8.15 -41.63
C ALA A 306 3.21 -9.23 -40.54
N LEU A 307 3.16 -8.84 -39.26
CA LEU A 307 3.17 -9.76 -38.13
C LEU A 307 1.88 -10.59 -38.02
N LEU A 308 0.72 -9.98 -38.29
CA LEU A 308 -0.55 -10.69 -38.32
C LEU A 308 -0.56 -11.77 -39.40
N LEU A 309 -0.08 -11.44 -40.61
CA LEU A 309 0.04 -12.40 -41.71
C LEU A 309 0.99 -13.57 -41.40
N THR A 310 2.12 -13.31 -40.73
CA THR A 310 3.05 -14.38 -40.37
C THR A 310 2.56 -15.24 -39.21
N SER A 311 1.86 -14.64 -38.24
CA SER A 311 1.30 -15.36 -37.09
C SER A 311 0.23 -16.39 -37.47
N GLN A 312 -0.49 -16.18 -38.59
CA GLN A 312 -1.51 -17.10 -39.09
C GLN A 312 -0.97 -18.27 -39.92
N LYS A 313 0.26 -18.17 -40.45
CA LYS A 313 0.83 -19.19 -41.35
C LYS A 313 1.39 -20.43 -40.62
N GLY A 314 1.05 -20.64 -39.35
CA GLY A 314 1.43 -21.84 -38.60
C GLY A 314 2.94 -22.06 -38.45
N LEU A 315 3.76 -21.01 -38.67
CA LEU A 315 5.21 -21.10 -38.46
C LEU A 315 5.47 -21.23 -36.97
N LYS A 316 5.85 -22.44 -36.56
CA LYS A 316 6.28 -22.84 -35.22
C LYS A 316 7.25 -21.82 -34.62
N PHE A 317 6.72 -20.83 -33.91
CA PHE A 317 7.43 -20.20 -32.80
C PHE A 317 6.55 -20.40 -31.58
N ASN A 318 7.15 -21.06 -30.59
CA ASN A 318 6.54 -21.67 -29.42
C ASN A 318 6.01 -20.64 -28.39
N LYS A 319 5.47 -19.51 -28.86
CA LYS A 319 4.88 -18.36 -28.17
C LYS A 319 4.29 -17.46 -29.27
N ASN A 320 2.98 -17.51 -29.51
CA ASN A 320 2.36 -16.56 -30.44
C ASN A 320 2.46 -15.17 -29.81
N PHE A 321 3.33 -14.32 -30.36
CA PHE A 321 3.59 -12.96 -29.86
C PHE A 321 2.31 -12.14 -29.62
N LEU A 322 1.27 -12.38 -30.43
CA LEU A 322 -0.05 -11.74 -30.28
C LEU A 322 -0.72 -12.03 -28.93
N TRP A 323 -0.40 -13.16 -28.31
CA TRP A 323 -0.96 -13.56 -27.01
C TRP A 323 -0.26 -12.87 -25.83
N GLU A 324 0.98 -12.40 -26.02
CA GLU A 324 1.76 -11.69 -25.01
C GLU A 324 1.51 -10.16 -25.03
N LEU A 325 0.72 -9.67 -25.98
CA LEU A 325 0.33 -8.26 -26.08
C LEU A 325 -0.46 -7.77 -24.86
N SER A 326 -0.43 -6.45 -24.65
CA SER A 326 -1.18 -5.80 -23.57
C SER A 326 -2.70 -5.83 -23.83
N PRO A 327 -3.53 -5.63 -22.79
CA PRO A 327 -4.98 -5.55 -22.94
C PRO A 327 -5.41 -4.58 -24.04
N THR A 328 -4.81 -3.38 -24.12
CA THR A 328 -5.16 -2.39 -25.15
C THR A 328 -4.60 -2.72 -26.52
N GLU A 329 -3.41 -3.33 -26.63
CA GLU A 329 -2.88 -3.75 -27.93
C GLU A 329 -3.79 -4.81 -28.55
N LYS A 330 -4.23 -5.78 -27.74
CA LYS A 330 -5.20 -6.79 -28.18
C LYS A 330 -6.52 -6.16 -28.58
N TYR A 331 -7.01 -5.18 -27.81
CA TYR A 331 -8.24 -4.44 -28.12
C TYR A 331 -8.14 -3.72 -29.47
N ASP A 332 -7.07 -2.97 -29.71
CA ASP A 332 -6.83 -2.25 -30.96
C ASP A 332 -6.83 -3.23 -32.16
N LEU A 333 -6.11 -4.35 -32.05
CA LEU A 333 -6.08 -5.38 -33.09
C LEU A 333 -7.44 -6.07 -33.30
N ALA A 334 -8.20 -6.29 -32.23
CA ALA A 334 -9.50 -6.94 -32.27
C ALA A 334 -10.54 -6.12 -33.05
N ILE A 335 -10.50 -4.79 -32.94
CA ILE A 335 -11.40 -3.90 -33.68
C ILE A 335 -10.86 -3.52 -35.08
N GLY A 336 -9.68 -4.00 -35.47
CA GLY A 336 -9.03 -3.67 -36.73
C GLY A 336 -8.33 -2.30 -36.75
N ASP A 337 -8.04 -1.71 -35.58
CA ASP A 337 -7.27 -0.47 -35.48
C ASP A 337 -5.77 -0.76 -35.34
N TYR A 338 -5.07 -0.79 -36.48
CA TYR A 338 -3.62 -1.01 -36.52
C TYR A 338 -2.78 0.24 -36.22
N SER A 339 -3.41 1.38 -35.94
CA SER A 339 -2.72 2.60 -35.50
C SER A 339 -2.43 2.60 -33.99
N TYR A 340 -3.04 1.66 -33.26
CA TYR A 340 -2.96 1.49 -31.80
C TYR A 340 -3.49 2.71 -31.03
N LYS A 341 -4.65 3.23 -31.41
CA LYS A 341 -5.21 4.44 -30.82
C LYS A 341 -5.48 4.27 -29.33
N ALA A 342 -6.07 3.15 -28.89
CA ALA A 342 -6.30 2.90 -27.47
C ALA A 342 -4.98 2.73 -26.73
N THR A 343 -4.08 1.89 -27.22
CA THR A 343 -2.79 1.65 -26.57
C THR A 343 -1.98 2.92 -26.39
N ARG A 344 -1.90 3.78 -27.41
CA ARG A 344 -1.19 5.07 -27.31
C ARG A 344 -1.83 5.98 -26.26
N ALA A 345 -3.17 6.04 -26.21
CA ALA A 345 -3.88 6.84 -25.21
C ALA A 345 -3.58 6.38 -23.78
N PHE A 346 -3.57 5.06 -23.54
CA PHE A 346 -3.25 4.49 -22.22
C PHE A 346 -1.77 4.54 -21.88
N ALA A 347 -0.87 4.46 -22.87
CA ALA A 347 0.56 4.55 -22.66
C ALA A 347 0.99 5.93 -22.14
N ILE A 348 0.34 7.02 -22.59
CA ILE A 348 0.63 8.40 -22.14
C ILE A 348 0.46 8.56 -20.61
N ASP A 349 -0.54 7.90 -20.04
CA ASP A 349 -0.80 7.91 -18.60
C ASP A 349 -0.26 6.64 -17.90
N GLY A 350 0.54 5.85 -18.61
CA GLY A 350 1.21 4.63 -18.15
C GLY A 350 2.73 4.74 -18.32
N HIS A 351 3.29 3.91 -19.21
CA HIS A 351 4.74 3.84 -19.47
C HIS A 351 5.36 5.17 -19.94
N ASN A 352 4.59 6.01 -20.62
CA ASN A 352 5.06 7.30 -21.14
C ASN A 352 4.66 8.48 -20.24
N SER A 353 4.20 8.20 -19.01
CA SER A 353 3.80 9.23 -18.06
C SER A 353 5.02 9.80 -17.32
N PRO A 354 5.16 11.13 -17.19
CA PRO A 354 6.20 11.74 -16.35
C PRO A 354 5.98 11.45 -14.85
N HIS A 355 4.83 10.89 -14.47
CA HIS A 355 4.45 10.59 -13.09
C HIS A 355 4.64 9.11 -12.72
N PHE A 356 5.50 8.36 -13.42
CA PHE A 356 5.74 6.93 -13.16
C PHE A 356 6.27 6.62 -11.74
N LEU A 357 6.77 7.62 -11.00
CA LEU A 357 7.19 7.48 -9.59
C LEU A 357 6.02 7.42 -8.60
N ALA A 358 4.79 7.73 -9.04
CA ALA A 358 3.59 7.56 -8.22
C ALA A 358 3.09 6.10 -8.31
N PHE A 359 3.81 5.19 -7.65
CA PHE A 359 3.63 3.74 -7.79
C PHE A 359 2.25 3.20 -7.38
N TRP A 360 1.49 3.98 -6.60
CA TRP A 360 0.13 3.64 -6.17
C TRP A 360 -0.95 4.04 -7.18
N ARG A 361 -0.62 4.79 -8.24
CA ARG A 361 -1.62 5.15 -9.26
C ARG A 361 -1.92 3.96 -10.16
N GLY A 362 -3.20 3.74 -10.43
CA GLY A 362 -3.68 2.69 -11.31
C GLY A 362 -5.19 2.82 -11.53
N TYR A 363 -5.83 1.68 -11.64
CA TYR A 363 -7.26 1.50 -11.91
C TYR A 363 -7.94 0.79 -10.72
N CYS A 364 -7.52 1.10 -9.50
CA CYS A 364 -8.01 0.45 -8.28
C CYS A 364 -9.51 0.65 -8.06
N ASN A 365 -10.02 1.88 -8.24
CA ASN A 365 -11.43 2.21 -8.20
C ASN A 365 -12.23 1.41 -9.23
N GLY A 366 -11.73 1.31 -10.46
CA GLY A 366 -12.41 0.64 -11.54
C GLY A 366 -12.46 -0.88 -11.38
N ILE A 367 -11.34 -1.50 -11.03
CA ILE A 367 -11.30 -2.94 -10.80
C ILE A 367 -12.12 -3.34 -9.56
N ALA A 368 -12.07 -2.53 -8.50
CA ALA A 368 -12.86 -2.76 -7.30
C ALA A 368 -14.36 -2.62 -7.60
N ALA A 369 -14.77 -1.60 -8.34
CA ALA A 369 -16.16 -1.41 -8.77
C ALA A 369 -16.64 -2.53 -9.71
N ALA A 370 -15.80 -3.02 -10.61
CA ALA A 370 -16.11 -4.19 -11.44
C ALA A 370 -16.27 -5.45 -10.56
N SER A 371 -15.41 -5.63 -9.56
CA SER A 371 -15.37 -6.87 -8.76
C SER A 371 -16.62 -7.13 -7.92
N ILE A 372 -17.27 -6.06 -7.44
CA ILE A 372 -18.50 -6.21 -6.65
C ILE A 372 -19.76 -6.39 -7.51
N GLN A 373 -19.68 -6.05 -8.81
CA GLN A 373 -20.83 -6.07 -9.73
C GLN A 373 -20.79 -7.26 -10.69
N LEU A 374 -19.61 -7.65 -11.15
CA LEU A 374 -19.40 -8.62 -12.23
C LEU A 374 -18.89 -9.96 -11.72
N GLU A 375 -19.27 -11.03 -12.42
CA GLU A 375 -18.67 -12.35 -12.19
C GLU A 375 -17.20 -12.32 -12.56
N GLU A 376 -16.39 -13.15 -11.90
CA GLU A 376 -14.96 -13.18 -12.22
C GLU A 376 -14.73 -13.79 -13.62
N PRO A 377 -14.08 -13.08 -14.55
CA PRO A 377 -13.67 -13.63 -15.84
C PRO A 377 -12.70 -14.81 -15.63
N PHE A 378 -12.93 -15.93 -16.31
CA PHE A 378 -12.14 -17.15 -16.11
C PHE A 378 -11.87 -17.93 -17.40
N ARG A 379 -12.50 -17.60 -18.53
CA ARG A 379 -12.22 -18.22 -19.83
C ARG A 379 -11.44 -17.28 -20.72
N SER A 380 -10.48 -17.83 -21.46
CA SER A 380 -9.87 -17.12 -22.58
C SER A 380 -10.91 -16.92 -23.70
N VAL A 381 -10.81 -15.83 -24.45
CA VAL A 381 -11.72 -15.51 -25.56
C VAL A 381 -10.92 -15.32 -26.84
N LYS A 382 -11.22 -16.13 -27.85
CA LYS A 382 -10.70 -15.94 -29.21
C LYS A 382 -11.56 -14.92 -29.93
N VAL A 383 -10.95 -13.82 -30.36
CA VAL A 383 -11.63 -12.80 -31.16
C VAL A 383 -11.18 -12.94 -32.61
N LEU A 384 -12.13 -13.15 -33.50
CA LEU A 384 -11.91 -12.97 -34.94
C LEU A 384 -12.16 -11.50 -35.28
N ASN A 385 -11.09 -10.80 -35.62
CA ASN A 385 -11.19 -9.39 -36.03
C ASN A 385 -11.81 -9.28 -37.44
N PRO A 386 -12.22 -8.07 -37.88
CA PRO A 386 -12.91 -7.92 -39.17
C PRO A 386 -12.07 -8.26 -40.41
N ASP A 387 -10.75 -8.36 -40.28
CA ASP A 387 -9.84 -8.75 -41.36
C ASP A 387 -9.47 -10.26 -41.30
N GLY A 388 -10.12 -11.02 -40.42
CA GLY A 388 -9.95 -12.47 -40.31
C GLY A 388 -8.78 -12.92 -39.44
N HIS A 389 -8.18 -12.03 -38.62
CA HIS A 389 -7.12 -12.35 -37.69
C HIS A 389 -7.64 -12.78 -36.31
N GLU A 390 -7.08 -13.86 -35.77
CA GLU A 390 -7.44 -14.38 -34.44
C GLU A 390 -6.57 -13.73 -33.35
N ILE A 391 -7.21 -13.10 -32.36
CA ILE A 391 -6.58 -12.48 -31.20
C ILE A 391 -7.10 -13.15 -29.92
N LEU A 392 -6.19 -13.64 -29.08
CA LEU A 392 -6.55 -14.33 -27.83
C LEU A 392 -6.51 -13.36 -26.63
N PHE A 393 -7.65 -13.17 -25.97
CA PHE A 393 -7.75 -12.44 -24.71
C PHE A 393 -7.72 -13.41 -23.53
N HIS A 394 -6.79 -13.23 -22.61
CA HIS A 394 -6.77 -13.92 -21.34
C HIS A 394 -7.73 -13.23 -20.34
N PRO A 395 -8.16 -13.93 -19.27
CA PRO A 395 -8.97 -13.32 -18.23
C PRO A 395 -8.35 -12.05 -17.61
N THR A 396 -7.02 -12.00 -17.45
CA THR A 396 -6.31 -10.79 -16.99
C THR A 396 -6.45 -9.62 -17.96
N ASP A 397 -6.48 -9.88 -19.27
CA ASP A 397 -6.72 -8.83 -20.27
C ASP A 397 -8.11 -8.22 -20.11
N ILE A 398 -9.10 -9.10 -19.95
CA ILE A 398 -10.51 -8.72 -19.78
C ILE A 398 -10.72 -7.98 -18.46
N LYS A 399 -10.11 -8.44 -17.37
CA LYS A 399 -10.08 -7.72 -16.08
C LYS A 399 -9.49 -6.32 -16.23
N GLY A 400 -8.43 -6.15 -17.02
CA GLY A 400 -7.84 -4.84 -17.33
C GLY A 400 -8.82 -3.92 -18.06
N LEU A 401 -9.46 -4.40 -19.12
CA LEU A 401 -10.48 -3.62 -19.85
C LEU A 401 -11.68 -3.27 -18.97
N LEU A 402 -12.12 -4.18 -18.10
CA LEU A 402 -13.16 -3.92 -17.10
C LEU A 402 -12.72 -2.87 -16.07
N ALA A 403 -11.44 -2.85 -15.68
CA ALA A 403 -10.89 -1.82 -14.79
C ALA A 403 -11.01 -0.42 -15.40
N ALA A 404 -10.77 -0.28 -16.71
CA ALA A 404 -11.00 0.97 -17.42
C ALA A 404 -12.48 1.29 -17.57
N ALA A 405 -13.31 0.30 -17.93
CA ALA A 405 -14.76 0.50 -18.10
C ALA A 405 -15.44 0.96 -16.81
N TYR A 406 -15.18 0.30 -15.69
CA TYR A 406 -15.81 0.61 -14.41
C TYR A 406 -15.09 1.70 -13.61
N PHE A 407 -14.08 2.36 -14.18
CA PHE A 407 -13.38 3.46 -13.52
C PHE A 407 -14.34 4.62 -13.21
N PHE A 408 -15.30 4.88 -14.10
CA PHE A 408 -16.36 5.87 -13.93
C PHE A 408 -17.74 5.20 -14.07
N PRO A 409 -18.30 4.59 -13.01
CA PRO A 409 -19.65 4.03 -13.07
C PRO A 409 -20.71 5.14 -13.03
N GLU A 410 -21.92 4.84 -13.49
CA GLU A 410 -23.07 5.75 -13.55
C GLU A 410 -23.34 6.42 -12.20
N ASN A 411 -23.41 5.60 -11.14
CA ASN A 411 -23.55 6.06 -9.78
C ASN A 411 -22.25 5.80 -9.02
N TYR A 412 -21.71 6.85 -8.41
CA TYR A 412 -20.48 6.79 -7.62
C TYR A 412 -20.67 7.63 -6.36
N LYS A 413 -21.32 7.04 -5.35
CA LYS A 413 -21.60 7.73 -4.10
C LYS A 413 -20.42 7.56 -3.15
N ILE A 414 -19.82 8.67 -2.73
CA ILE A 414 -18.80 8.71 -1.69
C ILE A 414 -19.47 9.10 -0.37
N VAL A 415 -19.08 8.41 0.70
CA VAL A 415 -19.52 8.67 2.07
C VAL A 415 -18.27 8.92 2.90
N GLY A 416 -18.24 10.03 3.64
CA GLY A 416 -16.99 10.62 4.14
C GLY A 416 -16.39 11.61 3.12
N LYS A 417 -15.12 11.99 3.33
CA LYS A 417 -14.42 12.95 2.45
C LYS A 417 -13.05 12.44 2.07
N ASP A 418 -12.75 12.50 0.77
CA ASP A 418 -11.38 12.32 0.25
C ASP A 418 -10.53 13.53 0.64
N CYS A 419 -9.80 13.42 1.76
CA CYS A 419 -9.12 14.56 2.34
C CYS A 419 -7.62 14.57 2.04
N LYS A 420 -7.25 15.48 1.12
CA LYS A 420 -5.85 15.83 0.82
C LYS A 420 -5.19 16.69 1.93
N LYS A 421 -5.93 17.08 2.98
CA LYS A 421 -5.49 17.84 4.16
C LYS A 421 -6.00 17.16 5.45
N GLU A 422 -5.26 17.28 6.55
CA GLU A 422 -5.55 16.63 7.84
C GLU A 422 -6.97 16.89 8.36
N GLY A 423 -7.59 15.86 8.98
CA GLY A 423 -8.79 16.03 9.84
C GLY A 423 -10.13 15.50 9.32
N CYS A 424 -10.19 14.65 8.28
CA CYS A 424 -11.46 14.08 7.79
C CYS A 424 -11.48 12.55 7.85
N LEU A 425 -11.75 11.99 9.03
CA LEU A 425 -11.96 10.55 9.15
C LEU A 425 -13.41 10.21 8.84
N LEU A 426 -13.64 9.06 8.19
CA LEU A 426 -14.98 8.49 8.08
C LEU A 426 -15.51 8.26 9.50
N ASN A 427 -16.69 8.79 9.79
CA ASN A 427 -17.29 8.62 11.12
C ASN A 427 -17.59 7.13 11.37
N PRO A 428 -17.21 6.55 12.53
CA PRO A 428 -17.44 5.14 12.83
C PRO A 428 -18.91 4.75 12.84
N ALA A 429 -19.82 5.64 13.24
CA ALA A 429 -21.26 5.38 13.13
C ALA A 429 -21.68 5.19 11.67
N THR A 430 -21.19 6.04 10.78
CA THR A 430 -21.51 5.98 9.36
C THR A 430 -20.99 4.71 8.71
N LEU A 431 -19.75 4.32 9.02
CA LEU A 431 -19.21 3.05 8.54
C LEU A 431 -19.98 1.86 9.13
N THR A 432 -20.30 1.89 10.41
CA THR A 432 -21.08 0.83 11.07
C THR A 432 -22.46 0.67 10.44
N LEU A 433 -23.18 1.78 10.23
CA LEU A 433 -24.49 1.77 9.59
C LEU A 433 -24.42 1.33 8.13
N ALA A 434 -23.37 1.71 7.40
CA ALA A 434 -23.12 1.21 6.04
C ALA A 434 -22.90 -0.31 6.02
N LEU A 435 -22.12 -0.85 6.95
CA LEU A 435 -21.87 -2.28 7.05
C LEU A 435 -23.14 -3.04 7.43
N LEU A 436 -23.86 -2.62 8.47
CA LEU A 436 -25.07 -3.30 8.93
C LEU A 436 -26.17 -3.27 7.86
N ASN A 437 -26.45 -2.10 7.27
CA ASN A 437 -27.53 -1.96 6.30
C ASN A 437 -27.14 -2.47 4.91
N LYS A 438 -26.00 -2.04 4.37
CA LYS A 438 -25.65 -2.39 2.99
C LYS A 438 -25.09 -3.80 2.87
N LEU A 439 -24.16 -4.17 3.75
CA LEU A 439 -23.53 -5.49 3.70
C LEU A 439 -24.37 -6.55 4.42
N GLY A 440 -24.97 -6.21 5.56
CA GLY A 440 -25.80 -7.13 6.35
C GLY A 440 -27.21 -7.32 5.77
N ILE A 441 -28.00 -6.24 5.68
CA ILE A 441 -29.40 -6.30 5.26
C ILE A 441 -29.54 -6.42 3.73
N ASP A 442 -28.95 -5.50 2.98
CA ASP A 442 -29.04 -5.49 1.51
C ASP A 442 -28.16 -6.57 0.85
N GLN A 443 -27.25 -7.19 1.62
CA GLN A 443 -26.28 -8.19 1.14
C GLN A 443 -25.46 -7.71 -0.07
N GLN A 444 -25.08 -6.43 -0.07
CA GLN A 444 -24.31 -5.78 -1.12
C GLN A 444 -22.96 -5.30 -0.60
N SER A 445 -21.90 -5.69 -1.32
CA SER A 445 -20.56 -5.16 -1.08
C SER A 445 -20.47 -3.68 -1.49
N PHE A 446 -19.50 -2.99 -0.90
CA PHE A 446 -19.06 -1.66 -1.31
C PHE A 446 -17.54 -1.54 -1.12
N LEU A 447 -16.99 -0.39 -1.45
CA LEU A 447 -15.54 -0.15 -1.41
C LEU A 447 -15.15 0.71 -0.22
N ILE A 448 -13.96 0.49 0.30
CA ILE A 448 -13.39 1.29 1.38
C ILE A 448 -11.95 1.69 1.07
N GLU A 449 -11.61 2.92 1.43
CA GLU A 449 -10.24 3.44 1.43
C GLU A 449 -9.61 3.10 2.80
N ILE A 450 -8.43 2.48 2.82
CA ILE A 450 -7.77 2.02 4.05
C ILE A 450 -6.36 2.59 4.27
N HIS A 451 -5.94 3.56 3.44
CA HIS A 451 -4.64 4.20 3.48
C HIS A 451 -4.82 5.71 3.67
N PRO A 452 -4.62 6.24 4.88
CA PRO A 452 -4.85 7.66 5.11
C PRO A 452 -3.90 8.54 4.29
N GLY A 453 -4.41 9.67 3.84
CA GLY A 453 -3.64 10.75 3.22
C GLY A 453 -3.70 10.77 1.69
N ARG A 454 -2.58 11.07 1.01
CA ARG A 454 -2.61 11.35 -0.45
C ARG A 454 -2.69 10.11 -1.36
N ARG A 455 -2.70 8.90 -0.79
CA ARG A 455 -2.67 7.64 -1.54
C ARG A 455 -4.03 6.96 -1.46
N THR A 456 -4.91 7.24 -2.41
CA THR A 456 -6.19 6.55 -2.49
C THR A 456 -6.01 5.15 -3.05
N GLN A 457 -6.33 4.12 -2.25
CA GLN A 457 -6.47 2.75 -2.75
C GLN A 457 -7.80 2.18 -2.26
N LEU A 458 -8.66 1.78 -3.20
CA LEU A 458 -9.97 1.24 -2.88
C LEU A 458 -9.96 -0.28 -2.87
N PHE A 459 -10.56 -0.85 -1.83
CA PHE A 459 -10.72 -2.28 -1.65
C PHE A 459 -12.20 -2.66 -1.53
N PRO A 460 -12.68 -3.70 -2.23
CA PRO A 460 -13.99 -4.30 -1.98
C PRO A 460 -14.05 -4.97 -0.60
N ILE A 461 -15.15 -4.80 0.11
CA ILE A 461 -15.39 -5.49 1.39
C ILE A 461 -15.98 -6.88 1.10
N SER A 462 -15.22 -7.94 1.38
CA SER A 462 -15.70 -9.32 1.20
C SER A 462 -16.48 -9.82 2.40
N SER A 463 -16.15 -9.35 3.60
CA SER A 463 -16.96 -9.57 4.80
C SER A 463 -16.65 -8.56 5.89
N ALA A 464 -17.56 -8.46 6.86
CA ALA A 464 -17.33 -7.69 8.08
C ALA A 464 -17.89 -8.41 9.30
N ARG A 465 -17.37 -8.11 10.47
CA ARG A 465 -17.95 -8.43 11.76
C ARG A 465 -17.84 -7.21 12.65
N ILE A 466 -18.93 -6.85 13.31
CA ILE A 466 -18.93 -5.72 14.25
C ILE A 466 -19.15 -6.31 15.63
N ARG A 467 -18.09 -6.37 16.44
CA ARG A 467 -18.18 -6.91 17.80
C ARG A 467 -18.67 -5.86 18.76
N VAL A 468 -19.52 -6.27 19.67
CA VAL A 468 -20.04 -5.44 20.75
C VAL A 468 -19.59 -6.05 22.08
N PRO A 469 -18.42 -5.65 22.61
CA PRO A 469 -17.83 -6.28 23.79
C PRO A 469 -18.64 -6.08 25.08
N GLN A 470 -19.49 -5.06 25.12
CA GLN A 470 -20.32 -4.74 26.28
C GLN A 470 -21.63 -4.07 25.88
N ALA A 471 -22.62 -4.16 26.77
CA ALA A 471 -23.89 -3.48 26.61
C ALA A 471 -23.70 -1.95 26.58
N PRO A 472 -24.66 -1.20 26.00
CA PRO A 472 -24.68 0.26 26.09
C PRO A 472 -24.51 0.75 27.53
N TYR A 473 -23.73 1.80 27.72
CA TYR A 473 -23.37 2.32 29.03
C TYR A 473 -23.42 3.85 29.07
N ASP A 474 -23.58 4.39 30.27
CA ASP A 474 -23.62 5.83 30.48
C ASP A 474 -22.24 6.45 30.24
N PRO A 475 -22.19 7.66 29.65
CA PRO A 475 -20.93 8.37 29.45
C PRO A 475 -20.21 8.63 30.79
N PRO A 476 -18.87 8.57 30.80
CA PRO A 476 -18.08 8.99 31.96
C PRO A 476 -18.40 10.44 32.39
N ALA A 477 -18.41 10.71 33.69
CA ALA A 477 -18.79 12.02 34.24
C ALA A 477 -17.88 13.19 33.78
N ASP A 478 -16.66 12.90 33.35
CA ASP A 478 -15.70 13.85 32.79
C ASP A 478 -15.90 14.12 31.29
N MET A 479 -16.81 13.39 30.64
CA MET A 479 -17.18 13.61 29.25
C MET A 479 -18.12 14.82 29.15
N LEU A 480 -17.54 16.00 28.94
CA LEU A 480 -18.27 17.25 28.71
C LEU A 480 -19.15 17.18 27.45
N VAL A 481 -20.43 16.89 27.62
CA VAL A 481 -21.40 16.92 26.51
C VAL A 481 -22.23 18.19 26.55
N VAL A 482 -22.20 18.92 25.42
CA VAL A 482 -22.99 20.12 25.21
C VAL A 482 -24.33 19.69 24.62
N ASN A 483 -25.42 20.08 25.30
CA ASN A 483 -26.82 19.67 25.14
C ASN A 483 -27.16 18.34 25.83
N SER A 484 -28.01 18.49 26.85
CA SER A 484 -28.44 17.52 27.86
C SER A 484 -29.59 16.64 27.39
N ASP A 485 -29.41 15.93 26.28
CA ASP A 485 -30.28 14.78 25.99
C ASP A 485 -29.64 13.54 26.61
N ASP A 486 -30.43 12.61 27.18
CA ASP A 486 -29.90 11.33 27.64
C ASP A 486 -29.31 10.58 26.44
N PHE A 487 -28.00 10.32 26.47
CA PHE A 487 -27.29 9.54 25.45
C PHE A 487 -26.51 8.41 26.10
N SER A 488 -26.36 7.31 25.38
CA SER A 488 -25.55 6.16 25.82
C SER A 488 -24.43 5.88 24.84
N LEU A 489 -23.37 5.26 25.32
CA LEU A 489 -22.21 4.87 24.52
C LEU A 489 -22.21 3.37 24.28
N VAL A 490 -21.75 2.95 23.10
CA VAL A 490 -21.52 1.54 22.77
C VAL A 490 -20.15 1.39 22.16
N ASP A 491 -19.30 0.64 22.84
CA ASP A 491 -18.01 0.26 22.29
C ASP A 491 -18.18 -0.78 21.19
N ILE A 492 -17.41 -0.63 20.12
CA ILE A 492 -17.40 -1.58 19.00
C ILE A 492 -15.98 -1.91 18.54
N GLU A 493 -15.83 -3.07 17.92
CA GLU A 493 -14.66 -3.43 17.10
C GLU A 493 -15.14 -3.89 15.72
N ILE A 494 -14.78 -3.12 14.68
CA ILE A 494 -15.12 -3.43 13.29
C ILE A 494 -13.98 -4.25 12.69
N GLU A 495 -14.21 -5.52 12.45
CA GLU A 495 -13.31 -6.43 11.74
C GLU A 495 -13.75 -6.52 10.27
N LEU A 496 -12.86 -6.18 9.33
CA LEU A 496 -13.10 -6.27 7.90
C LEU A 496 -12.19 -7.31 7.27
N GLU A 497 -12.75 -8.11 6.37
CA GLU A 497 -12.00 -8.81 5.33
C GLU A 497 -12.25 -8.11 4.00
N LEU A 498 -11.19 -7.76 3.30
CA LEU A 498 -11.25 -7.05 2.03
C LEU A 498 -10.71 -7.92 0.90
N ALA A 499 -11.27 -7.83 -0.30
CA ALA A 499 -10.65 -8.44 -1.48
C ALA A 499 -9.46 -7.59 -1.95
N SER A 500 -8.29 -8.21 -2.08
CA SER A 500 -7.08 -7.50 -2.53
C SER A 500 -7.22 -6.96 -3.95
N THR A 501 -6.88 -5.67 -4.13
CA THR A 501 -6.60 -5.06 -5.44
C THR A 501 -5.10 -4.94 -5.72
N LEU A 502 -4.25 -5.54 -4.89
CA LEU A 502 -2.79 -5.36 -4.93
C LEU A 502 -2.04 -6.61 -5.40
N LEU A 503 -2.73 -7.51 -6.09
CA LEU A 503 -2.13 -8.75 -6.57
C LEU A 503 -1.07 -8.48 -7.65
N ASP A 504 -0.03 -9.31 -7.65
CA ASP A 504 0.92 -9.39 -8.77
C ASP A 504 0.32 -10.20 -9.92
N TYR A 505 0.81 -9.98 -11.15
CA TYR A 505 0.24 -10.64 -12.33
C TYR A 505 0.38 -12.17 -12.34
N LYS A 506 1.40 -12.74 -11.69
CA LYS A 506 1.56 -14.21 -11.64
C LYS A 506 0.49 -14.84 -10.77
N SER A 507 0.10 -14.18 -9.68
CA SER A 507 -1.00 -14.64 -8.82
C SER A 507 -2.37 -14.59 -9.50
N MET A 508 -2.50 -13.87 -10.62
CA MET A 508 -3.72 -13.81 -11.43
C MET A 508 -3.69 -14.71 -12.67
N ASP A 509 -2.50 -15.10 -13.14
CA ASP A 509 -2.27 -15.90 -14.34
C ASP A 509 -2.20 -17.39 -13.99
N LEU A 510 -3.36 -17.98 -13.69
CA LEU A 510 -3.50 -19.37 -13.26
C LEU A 510 -4.21 -20.23 -14.33
N PRO A 511 -3.57 -20.54 -15.47
CA PRO A 511 -4.19 -21.32 -16.54
C PRO A 511 -4.38 -22.80 -16.16
N THR A 512 -5.41 -23.44 -16.73
CA THR A 512 -5.51 -24.90 -16.83
C THR A 512 -4.48 -25.44 -17.84
N GLU A 513 -4.29 -26.76 -17.92
CA GLU A 513 -3.30 -27.38 -18.82
C GLU A 513 -3.42 -26.93 -20.29
N ASP A 514 -4.64 -26.69 -20.77
CA ASP A 514 -4.93 -26.24 -22.14
C ASP A 514 -4.96 -24.71 -22.30
N ALA A 515 -4.77 -23.95 -21.21
CA ALA A 515 -4.85 -22.49 -21.11
C ALA A 515 -6.16 -21.87 -21.68
N SER A 516 -7.18 -22.68 -21.92
CA SER A 516 -8.50 -22.22 -22.38
C SER A 516 -9.29 -21.61 -21.23
N THR A 517 -9.02 -22.11 -20.02
CA THR A 517 -9.67 -21.76 -18.76
C THR A 517 -8.61 -21.38 -17.73
N TYR A 518 -9.01 -20.59 -16.75
CA TYR A 518 -8.18 -20.13 -15.65
C TYR A 518 -8.89 -20.43 -14.34
N GLN A 519 -8.11 -20.77 -13.33
CA GLN A 519 -8.62 -20.82 -11.97
C GLN A 519 -9.06 -19.41 -11.56
N LYS A 520 -10.30 -19.30 -11.06
CA LYS A 520 -10.80 -18.08 -10.44
C LYS A 520 -9.95 -17.74 -9.23
N VAL A 521 -9.51 -16.48 -9.14
CA VAL A 521 -8.73 -15.96 -8.02
C VAL A 521 -9.60 -15.89 -6.76
N GLY A 522 -10.87 -15.52 -6.90
CA GLY A 522 -11.77 -15.34 -5.76
C GLY A 522 -11.28 -14.25 -4.81
N VAL A 523 -11.62 -14.38 -3.52
CA VAL A 523 -11.19 -13.44 -2.48
C VAL A 523 -9.79 -13.79 -1.98
N VAL A 524 -8.83 -12.89 -2.18
CA VAL A 524 -7.56 -12.88 -1.44
C VAL A 524 -7.67 -11.85 -0.32
N PRO A 525 -7.85 -12.28 0.94
CA PRO A 525 -8.28 -11.39 2.02
C PRO A 525 -7.17 -10.46 2.50
N VAL A 526 -7.52 -9.20 2.73
CA VAL A 526 -6.72 -8.21 3.48
C VAL A 526 -7.52 -7.84 4.73
N GLY A 527 -7.02 -8.24 5.91
CA GLY A 527 -7.70 -8.01 7.19
C GLY A 527 -7.45 -6.60 7.74
N LYS A 528 -8.50 -5.98 8.30
CA LYS A 528 -8.42 -4.72 9.06
C LYS A 528 -9.28 -4.81 10.32
N SER A 529 -8.85 -4.19 11.41
CA SER A 529 -9.66 -4.01 12.62
C SER A 529 -9.67 -2.53 13.00
N TYR A 530 -10.84 -2.01 13.36
CA TYR A 530 -11.04 -0.63 13.78
C TYR A 530 -11.90 -0.58 15.05
N PRO A 531 -11.30 -0.32 16.23
CA PRO A 531 -12.02 -0.09 17.46
C PRO A 531 -12.61 1.32 17.47
N GLY A 532 -13.86 1.44 17.88
CA GLY A 532 -14.57 2.70 17.98
C GLY A 532 -15.57 2.70 19.12
N THR A 533 -16.24 3.83 19.28
CA THR A 533 -17.37 4.01 20.19
C THR A 533 -18.48 4.72 19.43
N LEU A 534 -19.69 4.18 19.51
CA LEU A 534 -20.91 4.75 18.98
C LEU A 534 -21.62 5.57 20.06
N ILE A 535 -22.36 6.58 19.63
CA ILE A 535 -23.22 7.42 20.45
C ILE A 535 -24.66 7.12 20.06
N LEU A 536 -25.47 6.77 21.05
CA LEU A 536 -26.90 6.50 20.92
C LEU A 536 -27.72 7.65 21.49
N ASP A 537 -28.76 8.11 20.78
CA ASP A 537 -29.76 9.03 21.34
C ASP A 537 -30.68 8.31 22.36
N SER A 538 -31.53 9.05 23.04
CA SER A 538 -32.50 8.51 24.03
C SER A 538 -33.50 7.50 23.46
N ARG A 539 -33.63 7.42 22.13
CA ARG A 539 -34.46 6.42 21.43
C ARG A 539 -33.65 5.19 21.01
N GLY A 540 -32.35 5.15 21.29
CA GLY A 540 -31.42 4.09 20.91
C GLY A 540 -30.92 4.18 19.47
N ASN A 541 -31.07 5.33 18.80
CA ASN A 541 -30.56 5.53 17.44
C ASN A 541 -29.07 5.84 17.45
N ILE A 542 -28.32 5.20 16.56
CA ILE A 542 -26.91 5.51 16.33
C ILE A 542 -26.84 6.87 15.63
N VAL A 543 -26.40 7.90 16.34
CA VAL A 543 -26.34 9.29 15.84
C VAL A 543 -24.92 9.77 15.57
N GLY A 544 -23.91 9.09 16.09
CA GLY A 544 -22.52 9.49 15.89
C GLY A 544 -21.55 8.52 16.57
N GLY A 545 -20.28 8.90 16.59
CA GLY A 545 -19.23 8.09 17.21
C GLY A 545 -17.84 8.65 16.98
N PHE A 546 -16.86 8.04 17.66
CA PHE A 546 -15.45 8.36 17.54
C PHE A 546 -14.60 7.10 17.54
N TRP A 547 -13.47 7.16 16.84
CA TRP A 547 -12.51 6.07 16.80
C TRP A 547 -11.70 6.01 18.12
N ARG A 548 -11.31 4.81 18.52
CA ARG A 548 -10.46 4.59 19.71
C ARG A 548 -9.05 4.19 19.31
N GLY A 549 -8.06 4.68 20.05
CA GLY A 549 -6.65 4.37 19.82
C GLY A 549 -5.96 5.25 18.76
N ARG A 550 -4.70 4.94 18.48
CA ARG A 550 -3.87 5.62 17.48
C ARG A 550 -3.71 4.71 16.26
N MET A 551 -4.69 4.73 15.36
CA MET A 551 -4.63 3.97 14.11
C MET A 551 -4.93 4.86 12.90
N ASP A 552 -4.47 4.37 11.75
CA ASP A 552 -4.81 4.87 10.43
C ASP A 552 -6.26 4.42 10.09
N PHE A 553 -7.24 5.28 10.41
CA PHE A 553 -8.66 5.01 10.16
C PHE A 553 -9.04 5.30 8.69
N PRO A 554 -10.12 4.69 8.18
CA PRO A 554 -10.60 4.95 6.82
C PRO A 554 -10.97 6.42 6.59
N ASP A 555 -10.56 6.99 5.46
CA ASP A 555 -10.93 8.36 5.09
C ASP A 555 -12.36 8.42 4.51
N PHE A 556 -12.73 7.43 3.68
CA PHE A 556 -14.06 7.36 3.06
C PHE A 556 -14.41 5.95 2.56
N ALA A 557 -15.70 5.76 2.28
CA ALA A 557 -16.23 4.60 1.58
C ALA A 557 -16.87 5.02 0.25
N VAL A 558 -16.90 4.11 -0.72
CA VAL A 558 -17.48 4.33 -2.03
C VAL A 558 -18.50 3.24 -2.34
N MET A 559 -19.67 3.65 -2.80
CA MET A 559 -20.76 2.76 -3.19
C MET A 559 -21.04 2.94 -4.67
N PRO A 560 -20.26 2.29 -5.56
CA PRO A 560 -20.50 2.34 -6.99
C PRO A 560 -21.65 1.42 -7.38
N SER A 561 -22.47 1.85 -8.33
CA SER A 561 -23.53 1.01 -8.91
C SER A 561 -23.92 1.44 -10.31
N GLY A 562 -24.43 0.48 -11.08
CA GLY A 562 -24.89 0.71 -12.46
C GLY A 562 -23.80 0.47 -13.48
N ALA A 563 -24.14 0.70 -14.75
CA ALA A 563 -23.22 0.47 -15.84
C ALA A 563 -22.08 1.52 -15.84
N PRO A 564 -21.01 1.30 -16.63
CA PRO A 564 -20.05 2.35 -16.96
C PRO A 564 -20.71 3.59 -17.56
N LYS A 565 -20.24 4.79 -17.17
CA LYS A 565 -20.63 6.05 -17.84
C LYS A 565 -20.10 6.06 -19.26
N ARG A 566 -20.98 6.42 -20.20
CA ARG A 566 -20.69 6.38 -21.63
C ARG A 566 -21.25 7.61 -22.35
N GLN A 567 -20.65 7.93 -23.49
CA GLN A 567 -21.20 8.83 -24.51
C GLN A 567 -21.35 8.02 -25.80
N GLY A 568 -22.58 7.64 -26.12
CA GLY A 568 -22.81 6.58 -27.12
C GLY A 568 -22.23 5.24 -26.63
N ASP A 569 -21.38 4.62 -27.43
CA ASP A 569 -20.68 3.39 -27.04
C ASP A 569 -19.29 3.64 -26.40
N SER A 570 -18.76 4.85 -26.52
CA SER A 570 -17.46 5.24 -25.96
C SER A 570 -17.53 5.44 -24.45
N LEU A 571 -16.52 4.96 -23.72
CA LEU A 571 -16.39 5.17 -22.29
C LEU A 571 -16.02 6.63 -21.94
N ILE A 572 -16.68 7.19 -20.92
CA ILE A 572 -16.28 8.49 -20.36
C ILE A 572 -14.90 8.37 -19.73
N GLY A 573 -14.00 9.30 -20.04
CA GLY A 573 -12.59 9.28 -19.61
C GLY A 573 -11.68 8.41 -20.47
N PHE A 574 -12.22 7.43 -21.20
CA PHE A 574 -11.47 6.53 -22.09
C PHE A 574 -12.16 6.36 -23.45
N PRO A 575 -12.30 7.44 -24.24
CA PRO A 575 -13.14 7.44 -25.44
C PRO A 575 -12.62 6.53 -26.57
N SER A 576 -11.38 6.08 -26.50
CA SER A 576 -10.79 5.08 -27.40
C SER A 576 -11.32 3.65 -27.19
N LEU A 577 -12.07 3.41 -26.12
CA LEU A 577 -12.64 2.11 -25.79
C LEU A 577 -14.17 2.10 -25.95
N SER A 578 -14.66 1.06 -26.61
CA SER A 578 -16.08 0.72 -26.78
C SER A 578 -16.54 -0.21 -25.65
N TYR A 579 -17.62 0.16 -24.98
CA TYR A 579 -18.19 -0.69 -23.94
C TYR A 579 -18.85 -1.94 -24.51
N SER A 580 -19.51 -1.87 -25.67
CA SER A 580 -20.14 -3.05 -26.29
C SER A 580 -19.14 -4.16 -26.59
N VAL A 581 -17.93 -3.82 -27.06
CA VAL A 581 -16.83 -4.77 -27.29
C VAL A 581 -16.35 -5.36 -25.96
N ILE A 582 -16.09 -4.53 -24.95
CA ILE A 582 -15.63 -4.97 -23.63
C ILE A 582 -16.66 -5.88 -22.96
N ASN A 583 -17.94 -5.53 -23.02
CA ASN A 583 -19.02 -6.32 -22.46
C ASN A 583 -19.15 -7.66 -23.20
N SER A 584 -19.03 -7.68 -24.53
CA SER A 584 -19.06 -8.93 -25.31
C SER A 584 -17.92 -9.88 -24.94
N LEU A 585 -16.70 -9.35 -24.77
CA LEU A 585 -15.56 -10.11 -24.25
C LEU A 585 -15.85 -10.68 -22.86
N TYR A 586 -16.36 -9.84 -21.95
CA TYR A 586 -16.71 -10.25 -20.59
C TYR A 586 -17.74 -11.39 -20.58
N GLN A 587 -18.86 -11.26 -21.31
CA GLN A 587 -19.91 -12.28 -21.37
C GLN A 587 -19.38 -13.62 -21.88
N LYS A 588 -18.49 -13.58 -22.89
CA LYS A 588 -17.82 -14.79 -23.40
C LYS A 588 -16.88 -15.40 -22.37
N SER A 589 -16.18 -14.58 -21.60
CA SER A 589 -15.20 -15.03 -20.59
C SER A 589 -15.83 -15.67 -19.34
N ILE A 590 -17.10 -15.37 -19.06
CA ILE A 590 -17.84 -15.98 -17.93
C ILE A 590 -18.74 -17.15 -18.36
N SER A 591 -18.79 -17.45 -19.66
CA SER A 591 -19.60 -18.55 -20.18
C SER A 591 -19.17 -19.90 -19.61
N THR A 592 -20.14 -20.70 -19.18
CA THR A 592 -19.95 -22.07 -18.70
C THR A 592 -20.01 -23.11 -19.82
N SER A 593 -20.11 -22.68 -21.08
CA SER A 593 -20.06 -23.57 -22.24
C SER A 593 -18.74 -24.37 -22.27
N LYS A 594 -18.83 -25.64 -22.67
CA LYS A 594 -17.67 -26.52 -22.85
C LYS A 594 -16.75 -26.03 -23.97
N GLU A 595 -17.33 -25.43 -25.02
CA GLU A 595 -16.59 -24.94 -26.17
C GLU A 595 -15.77 -23.69 -25.85
N GLN A 596 -14.60 -23.56 -26.48
CA GLN A 596 -13.75 -22.38 -26.33
C GLN A 596 -14.53 -21.14 -26.80
N PRO A 597 -14.62 -20.08 -25.97
CA PRO A 597 -15.37 -18.90 -26.37
C PRO A 597 -14.76 -18.21 -27.58
N VAL A 598 -15.58 -18.05 -28.63
CA VAL A 598 -15.25 -17.26 -29.82
C VAL A 598 -16.17 -16.04 -29.89
N LEU A 599 -15.57 -14.90 -30.23
CA LEU A 599 -16.25 -13.63 -30.51
C LEU A 599 -15.87 -13.18 -31.92
N GLN A 600 -16.85 -12.85 -32.74
CA GLN A 600 -16.64 -12.26 -34.06
C GLN A 600 -17.07 -10.80 -34.01
N LEU A 601 -16.16 -9.89 -34.32
CA LEU A 601 -16.46 -8.47 -34.41
C LEU A 601 -16.72 -8.12 -35.87
N GLN A 602 -17.88 -7.50 -36.13
CA GLN A 602 -18.22 -6.95 -37.44
C GLN A 602 -17.74 -5.50 -37.52
N ARG A 603 -17.44 -5.01 -38.74
CA ARG A 603 -17.02 -3.61 -38.95
C ARG A 603 -18.11 -2.61 -38.60
#